data_AF-A0A349M6N3-F1
#
_entry.id   AF-A0A349M6N3-F1
#
_cell.length_a   1.000
_cell.length_b   1.000
_cell.length_c   1.000
_cell.angle_alpha   90.00
_cell.angle_beta   90.00
_cell.angle_gamma   90.00
#
_symmetry.space_group_name_H-M   'P 1'
#
loop_
_entity.id
_entity.type
_entity.pdbx_description
1 polymer ?
#
loop_
_entity_poly.entity_id
_entity_poly.type
_entity_poly.pdbx_seq_one_letter_code
_entity_poly.pdbx_strand_id
1 'polypeptide(L)'
;MATVPPVRWAFFPLDEQLGLRSKVGFTPKVEEGMARLGTWMPFRAAQRELAFFLGVDVAEATVRQVTEQAGATQMQVQAAEVEALLTERPESPDGPEVQLMSLDGALIQLVSGEWKEVKTLALGVVSEAKRKPAGEARVQTRALSYFSRMSEAQSFQQEALGELYRRGVEKAKTVCAVSDGADWIQKWVDYHCPDAVRILDFAHAMEYVSHGGQAAQEHLPLPHEDQGLGGQEAAKRQQKRFEQWLQEQGHELKTGDPAQVLAELERLRSLMQQTGQLGAVETLDKSLHYLRQRREMTRYASFRARGYPIGSGSVESANKLVVQSRMKQAGMRWGPSHVNAMLAMRNLACNDRWTEGWAAIRGMWRKQEAAARAQRAVRPSASGESPSRAAPTILPLPEPASSVELAPLPLTPTKPSSDHPLPAPPEARPLRPAPTHPWRRSFIRRRSA
;
A
#
# COMPACT_ATOMS: atom_id res chain seq x y z
N MET A 1 -51.15 -22.59 34.57
CA MET A 1 -50.15 -21.65 34.02
C MET A 1 -50.24 -21.70 32.51
N ALA A 2 -50.76 -20.66 31.88
CA ALA A 2 -50.80 -20.59 30.41
C ALA A 2 -49.37 -20.44 29.89
N THR A 3 -48.93 -21.39 29.08
CA THR A 3 -47.65 -21.34 28.37
C THR A 3 -47.72 -20.22 27.34
N VAL A 4 -46.79 -19.26 27.45
CA VAL A 4 -46.64 -18.18 26.46
C VAL A 4 -46.30 -18.83 25.11
N PRO A 5 -47.04 -18.53 24.02
CA PRO A 5 -46.74 -19.12 22.73
C PRO A 5 -45.34 -18.71 22.26
N PRO A 6 -44.56 -19.63 21.63
CA PRO A 6 -43.25 -19.29 21.12
C PRO A 6 -43.40 -18.23 20.02
N VAL A 7 -42.84 -17.05 20.27
CA VAL A 7 -42.75 -15.98 19.26
C VAL A 7 -41.89 -16.50 18.11
N ARG A 8 -42.52 -16.74 16.95
CA ARG A 8 -41.80 -17.01 15.71
C ARG A 8 -41.00 -15.77 15.34
N TRP A 9 -39.87 -15.95 14.66
CA TRP A 9 -39.08 -14.86 14.09
C TRP A 9 -39.99 -13.98 13.23
N ALA A 10 -40.36 -12.81 13.75
CA ALA A 10 -41.22 -11.87 13.04
C ALA A 10 -40.38 -11.11 12.01
N PHE A 11 -40.90 -11.04 10.79
CA PHE A 11 -40.46 -10.10 9.78
C PHE A 11 -40.83 -8.69 10.26
N PHE A 12 -39.87 -7.75 10.25
CA PHE A 12 -40.09 -6.36 10.63
C PHE A 12 -39.97 -5.47 9.38
N PRO A 13 -41.07 -5.24 8.63
CA PRO A 13 -41.04 -4.42 7.42
C PRO A 13 -40.49 -3.01 7.65
N LEU A 14 -40.68 -2.48 8.88
CA LEU A 14 -40.16 -1.17 9.28
C LEU A 14 -38.62 -1.16 9.36
N ASP A 15 -37.99 -2.24 9.83
CA ASP A 15 -36.52 -2.34 9.87
C ASP A 15 -35.92 -2.31 8.47
N GLU A 16 -36.57 -2.94 7.48
CA GLU A 16 -36.15 -2.86 6.08
C GLU A 16 -36.31 -1.46 5.49
N GLN A 17 -37.46 -0.81 5.75
CA GLN A 17 -37.70 0.57 5.32
C GLN A 17 -36.67 1.54 5.92
N LEU A 18 -36.29 1.32 7.18
CA LEU A 18 -35.26 2.10 7.88
C LEU A 18 -33.82 1.64 7.57
N GLY A 19 -33.66 0.55 6.83
CA GLY A 19 -32.37 -0.05 6.50
C GLY A 19 -31.60 -0.59 7.70
N LEU A 20 -32.26 -0.96 8.79
CA LEU A 20 -31.61 -1.52 9.97
C LEU A 20 -31.09 -2.94 9.67
N ARG A 21 -29.82 -3.18 9.98
CA ARG A 21 -29.20 -4.51 9.85
C ARG A 21 -29.60 -5.40 11.01
N SER A 22 -29.84 -6.68 10.72
CA SER A 22 -30.31 -7.62 11.72
C SER A 22 -29.24 -7.82 12.81
N LYS A 23 -29.64 -7.70 14.09
CA LYS A 23 -28.78 -7.92 15.27
C LYS A 23 -27.61 -6.94 15.42
N VAL A 24 -27.57 -5.85 14.65
CA VAL A 24 -26.51 -4.83 14.76
C VAL A 24 -26.91 -3.69 15.71
N GLY A 25 -28.21 -3.40 15.86
CA GLY A 25 -28.71 -2.45 16.86
C GLY A 25 -28.38 -0.98 16.59
N PHE A 26 -27.83 -0.65 15.43
CA PHE A 26 -27.44 0.71 15.05
C PHE A 26 -28.16 1.17 13.79
N THR A 27 -28.41 2.48 13.71
CA THR A 27 -28.96 3.10 12.50
C THR A 27 -27.90 3.13 11.40
N PRO A 28 -28.30 3.20 10.10
CA PRO A 28 -27.35 3.25 8.99
C PRO A 28 -26.33 4.39 9.11
N LYS A 29 -26.77 5.53 9.69
CA LYS A 29 -25.91 6.70 9.85
C LYS A 29 -24.83 6.49 10.91
N VAL A 30 -25.16 5.81 12.01
CA VAL A 30 -24.21 5.50 13.08
C VAL A 30 -23.19 4.47 12.59
N GLU A 31 -23.62 3.47 11.82
CA GLU A 31 -22.72 2.50 11.17
C GLU A 31 -21.76 3.16 10.19
N GLU A 32 -22.26 4.09 9.37
CA GLU A 32 -21.43 4.88 8.47
C GLU A 32 -20.43 5.74 9.25
N GLY A 33 -20.89 6.40 10.33
CA GLY A 33 -20.04 7.19 11.21
C GLY A 33 -18.90 6.37 11.81
N MET A 34 -19.21 5.18 12.32
CA MET A 34 -18.21 4.24 12.84
C MET A 34 -17.16 3.89 11.79
N ALA A 35 -17.59 3.44 10.62
CA ALA A 35 -16.67 3.07 9.54
C ALA A 35 -15.85 4.27 9.05
N ARG A 36 -16.48 5.44 8.88
CA ARG A 36 -15.83 6.65 8.38
C ARG A 36 -14.77 7.15 9.33
N LEU A 37 -15.09 7.29 10.60
CA LEU A 37 -14.12 7.74 11.60
C LEU A 37 -13.03 6.70 11.82
N GLY A 38 -13.36 5.41 11.93
CA GLY A 38 -12.39 4.32 12.07
C GLY A 38 -11.38 4.22 10.90
N THR A 39 -11.77 4.71 9.72
CA THR A 39 -10.90 4.81 8.53
C THR A 39 -9.86 5.94 8.65
N TRP A 40 -10.17 7.02 9.37
CA TRP A 40 -9.30 8.21 9.46
C TRP A 40 -8.48 8.28 10.75
N MET A 41 -8.92 7.65 11.83
CA MET A 41 -8.28 7.78 13.14
C MET A 41 -8.27 6.46 13.93
N PRO A 42 -7.49 6.38 15.02
CA PRO A 42 -7.54 5.24 15.94
C PRO A 42 -8.96 5.01 16.47
N PHE A 43 -9.34 3.74 16.67
CA PHE A 43 -10.72 3.37 17.00
C PHE A 43 -11.23 4.00 18.30
N ARG A 44 -10.36 4.19 19.30
CA ARG A 44 -10.71 4.89 20.54
C ARG A 44 -11.04 6.37 20.31
N ALA A 45 -10.28 7.03 19.43
CA ALA A 45 -10.57 8.42 19.06
C ALA A 45 -11.90 8.48 18.31
N ALA A 46 -12.12 7.60 17.34
CA ALA A 46 -13.38 7.50 16.61
C ALA A 46 -14.59 7.28 17.54
N GLN A 47 -14.45 6.42 18.55
CA GLN A 47 -15.47 6.19 19.57
C GLN A 47 -15.81 7.47 20.35
N ARG A 48 -14.81 8.28 20.73
CA ARG A 48 -15.04 9.58 21.39
C ARG A 48 -15.73 10.59 20.48
N GLU A 49 -15.34 10.67 19.22
CA GLU A 49 -15.95 11.59 18.26
C GLU A 49 -17.42 11.22 17.96
N LEU A 50 -17.76 9.92 17.95
CA LEU A 50 -19.15 9.47 17.83
C LEU A 50 -20.01 9.90 19.01
N ALA A 51 -19.49 9.76 20.24
CA ALA A 51 -20.19 10.22 21.44
C ALA A 51 -20.40 11.74 21.39
N PHE A 52 -19.38 12.50 20.98
CA PHE A 52 -19.45 13.95 20.90
C PHE A 52 -20.44 14.46 19.82
N PHE A 53 -20.31 14.00 18.58
CA PHE A 53 -21.09 14.54 17.46
C PHE A 53 -22.48 13.91 17.31
N LEU A 54 -22.64 12.64 17.67
CA LEU A 54 -23.89 11.89 17.48
C LEU A 54 -24.61 11.55 18.79
N GLY A 55 -24.00 11.80 19.94
CA GLY A 55 -24.57 11.42 21.24
C GLY A 55 -24.69 9.90 21.44
N VAL A 56 -23.91 9.12 20.68
CA VAL A 56 -23.98 7.65 20.74
C VAL A 56 -22.74 7.08 21.41
N ASP A 57 -22.94 6.44 22.55
CA ASP A 57 -21.91 5.66 23.23
C ASP A 57 -21.81 4.25 22.65
N VAL A 58 -20.66 3.94 22.08
CA VAL A 58 -20.31 2.61 21.55
C VAL A 58 -18.99 2.15 22.13
N ALA A 59 -18.77 0.84 22.20
CA ALA A 59 -17.46 0.31 22.56
C ALA A 59 -16.45 0.52 21.43
N GLU A 60 -15.17 0.74 21.77
CA GLU A 60 -14.07 0.82 20.80
C GLU A 60 -14.04 -0.41 19.86
N ALA A 61 -14.26 -1.59 20.42
CA ALA A 61 -14.29 -2.85 19.68
C ALA A 61 -15.41 -2.90 18.63
N THR A 62 -16.56 -2.27 18.89
CA THR A 62 -17.67 -2.17 17.96
C THR A 62 -17.31 -1.30 16.76
N VAL A 63 -16.68 -0.14 16.99
CA VAL A 63 -16.19 0.74 15.92
C VAL A 63 -15.21 0.00 15.01
N ARG A 64 -14.26 -0.73 15.62
CA ARG A 64 -13.30 -1.57 14.90
C ARG A 64 -14.01 -2.63 14.05
N GLN A 65 -14.89 -3.43 14.66
CA GLN A 65 -15.57 -4.52 13.97
C GLN A 65 -16.41 -4.03 12.78
N VAL A 66 -17.14 -2.92 12.94
CA VAL A 66 -17.94 -2.34 11.85
C VAL A 66 -17.04 -1.83 10.73
N THR A 67 -15.92 -1.18 11.07
CA THR A 67 -14.95 -0.70 10.08
C THR A 67 -14.31 -1.85 9.30
N GLU A 68 -13.88 -2.90 10.01
CA GLU A 68 -13.27 -4.10 9.40
C GLU A 68 -14.28 -4.86 8.53
N GLN A 69 -15.53 -5.01 8.98
CA GLN A 69 -16.59 -5.63 8.19
C GLN A 69 -16.89 -4.82 6.91
N ALA A 70 -16.94 -3.49 7.01
CA ALA A 70 -17.11 -2.62 5.86
C ALA A 70 -15.95 -2.78 4.87
N GLY A 71 -14.72 -2.79 5.37
CA GLY A 71 -13.52 -3.01 4.56
C GLY A 71 -13.49 -4.36 3.86
N ALA A 72 -13.82 -5.44 4.56
CA ALA A 72 -13.92 -6.77 3.98
C ALA A 72 -14.99 -6.84 2.89
N THR A 73 -16.11 -6.14 3.08
CA THR A 73 -17.17 -6.05 2.08
C THR A 73 -16.74 -5.21 0.88
N GLN A 74 -15.99 -4.13 1.10
CA GLN A 74 -15.43 -3.33 0.02
C GLN A 74 -14.42 -4.13 -0.82
N MET A 75 -13.64 -5.02 -0.19
CA MET A 75 -12.77 -5.93 -0.93
C MET A 75 -13.58 -6.87 -1.84
N GLN A 76 -14.74 -7.36 -1.39
CA GLN A 76 -15.63 -8.18 -2.23
C GLN A 76 -16.19 -7.38 -3.41
N VAL A 77 -16.58 -6.12 -3.18
CA VAL A 77 -17.03 -5.21 -4.25
C VAL A 77 -15.92 -5.02 -5.29
N GLN A 78 -14.69 -4.75 -4.86
CA GLN A 78 -13.52 -4.61 -5.74
C GLN A 78 -13.22 -5.89 -6.52
N ALA A 79 -13.29 -7.05 -5.86
CA ALA A 79 -13.07 -8.34 -6.53
C ALA A 79 -14.12 -8.62 -7.62
N ALA A 80 -15.40 -8.34 -7.33
CA ALA A 80 -16.49 -8.48 -8.30
C ALA A 80 -16.34 -7.51 -9.48
N GLU A 81 -15.89 -6.27 -9.23
CA GLU A 81 -15.57 -5.29 -10.27
C GLU A 81 -14.46 -5.82 -11.21
N VAL A 82 -13.37 -6.35 -10.64
CA VAL A 82 -12.28 -6.93 -11.43
C VAL A 82 -12.74 -8.16 -12.22
N GLU A 83 -13.53 -9.05 -11.61
CA GLU A 83 -14.07 -10.23 -12.29
C GLU A 83 -14.97 -9.85 -13.48
N ALA A 84 -15.84 -8.85 -13.30
CA ALA A 84 -16.69 -8.33 -14.38
C ALA A 84 -15.84 -7.75 -15.52
N LEU A 85 -14.82 -6.94 -15.22
CA LEU A 85 -13.91 -6.39 -16.24
C LEU A 85 -13.18 -7.49 -17.03
N LEU A 86 -12.73 -8.55 -16.35
CA LEU A 86 -12.04 -9.67 -16.99
C LEU A 86 -12.96 -10.50 -17.89
N THR A 87 -14.23 -10.64 -17.50
CA THR A 87 -15.23 -11.46 -18.17
C THR A 87 -15.89 -10.72 -19.34
N GLU A 88 -16.43 -9.54 -19.07
CA GLU A 88 -17.23 -8.76 -20.02
C GLU A 88 -16.35 -7.99 -20.99
N ARG A 89 -15.13 -7.62 -20.56
CA ARG A 89 -14.15 -6.85 -21.35
C ARG A 89 -14.77 -5.62 -22.02
N PRO A 90 -15.40 -4.74 -21.21
CA PRO A 90 -16.01 -3.53 -21.74
C PRO A 90 -14.96 -2.64 -22.41
N GLU A 91 -15.42 -1.76 -23.30
CA GLU A 91 -14.55 -0.76 -23.89
C GLU A 91 -14.00 0.17 -22.80
N SER A 92 -12.69 0.38 -22.78
CA SER A 92 -12.05 1.28 -21.82
C SER A 92 -12.57 2.73 -21.95
N PRO A 93 -12.78 3.44 -20.83
CA PRO A 93 -13.05 4.88 -20.83
C PRO A 93 -11.91 5.66 -21.49
N ASP A 94 -12.23 6.86 -21.98
CA ASP A 94 -11.21 7.75 -22.53
C ASP A 94 -10.17 8.14 -21.48
N GLY A 95 -8.89 8.07 -21.87
CA GLY A 95 -7.76 8.47 -21.04
C GLY A 95 -7.31 9.90 -21.33
N PRO A 96 -6.48 10.51 -20.46
CA PRO A 96 -5.94 11.83 -20.73
C PRO A 96 -4.83 11.79 -21.80
N GLU A 97 -4.44 12.98 -22.28
CA GLU A 97 -3.28 13.14 -23.18
C GLU A 97 -1.99 12.59 -22.55
N VAL A 98 -1.73 12.91 -21.28
CA VAL A 98 -0.58 12.37 -20.53
C VAL A 98 -1.05 11.92 -19.14
N GLN A 99 -0.91 10.63 -18.88
CA GLN A 99 -1.27 9.96 -17.64
C GLN A 99 0.00 9.64 -16.84
N LEU A 100 0.08 10.13 -15.60
CA LEU A 100 1.06 9.64 -14.63
C LEU A 100 0.62 8.26 -14.15
N MET A 101 1.58 7.34 -14.08
CA MET A 101 1.50 6.07 -13.38
C MET A 101 2.73 5.95 -12.48
N SER A 102 2.53 5.78 -11.18
CA SER A 102 3.63 5.65 -10.24
C SER A 102 3.31 4.58 -9.20
N LEU A 103 4.29 3.72 -8.93
CA LEU A 103 4.17 2.59 -8.02
C LEU A 103 5.28 2.65 -6.98
N ASP A 104 4.97 2.20 -5.77
CA ASP A 104 5.91 2.11 -4.65
C ASP A 104 5.40 1.11 -3.60
N GLY A 105 6.31 0.64 -2.74
CA GLY A 105 6.06 -0.24 -1.62
C GLY A 105 6.23 0.48 -0.27
N ALA A 106 5.26 0.35 0.62
CA ALA A 106 5.34 0.85 1.99
C ALA A 106 5.32 -0.30 3.01
N LEU A 107 6.33 -0.38 3.87
CA LEU A 107 6.38 -1.38 4.94
C LEU A 107 5.48 -0.98 6.13
N ILE A 108 4.65 -1.94 6.56
CA ILE A 108 3.87 -1.90 7.80
C ILE A 108 4.29 -3.05 8.73
N GLN A 109 4.06 -2.88 10.03
CA GLN A 109 4.38 -3.92 11.02
C GLN A 109 3.14 -4.73 11.40
N LEU A 110 3.27 -6.05 11.36
CA LEU A 110 2.25 -6.99 11.81
C LEU A 110 2.35 -7.24 13.32
N VAL A 111 1.27 -7.79 13.90
CA VAL A 111 1.26 -8.21 15.32
C VAL A 111 2.31 -9.28 15.62
N SER A 112 2.71 -10.09 14.63
CA SER A 112 3.81 -11.05 14.73
C SER A 112 5.19 -10.41 14.86
N GLY A 113 5.31 -9.10 14.59
CA GLY A 113 6.58 -8.38 14.51
C GLY A 113 7.19 -8.34 13.09
N GLU A 114 6.64 -9.13 12.16
CA GLU A 114 7.05 -9.13 10.75
C GLU A 114 6.73 -7.79 10.07
N TRP A 115 7.62 -7.33 9.19
CA TRP A 115 7.36 -6.21 8.28
C TRP A 115 6.85 -6.74 6.95
N LYS A 116 5.67 -6.29 6.54
CA LYS A 116 5.09 -6.62 5.24
C LYS A 116 4.94 -5.37 4.38
N GLU A 117 5.17 -5.56 3.08
CA GLU A 117 5.04 -4.50 2.09
C GLU A 117 3.60 -4.36 1.62
N VAL A 118 3.08 -3.13 1.68
CA VAL A 118 1.86 -2.69 1.01
C VAL A 118 2.28 -2.06 -0.31
N LYS A 119 1.74 -2.57 -1.42
CA LYS A 119 1.96 -1.99 -2.75
C LYS A 119 0.92 -0.91 -2.99
N THR A 120 1.35 0.22 -3.53
CA THR A 120 0.51 1.36 -3.84
C THR A 120 0.70 1.79 -5.28
N LEU A 121 -0.41 1.96 -5.98
CA LEU A 121 -0.49 2.60 -7.28
C LEU A 121 -1.02 4.03 -7.09
N ALA A 122 -0.38 5.00 -7.74
CA ALA A 122 -0.87 6.35 -7.91
C ALA A 122 -1.03 6.66 -9.41
N LEU A 123 -2.20 7.14 -9.78
CA LEU A 123 -2.54 7.60 -11.12
C LEU A 123 -2.89 9.09 -11.06
N GLY A 124 -2.51 9.86 -12.08
CA GLY A 124 -2.91 11.26 -12.17
C GLY A 124 -2.82 11.83 -13.58
N VAL A 125 -3.48 12.95 -13.82
CA VAL A 125 -3.40 13.66 -15.11
C VAL A 125 -2.24 14.64 -15.06
N VAL A 126 -1.31 14.53 -15.99
CA VAL A 126 -0.22 15.48 -16.13
C VAL A 126 -0.77 16.75 -16.81
N SER A 127 -0.59 17.88 -16.16
CA SER A 127 -0.98 19.20 -16.69
C SER A 127 0.23 19.95 -17.22
N GLU A 128 -0.03 20.95 -18.06
CA GLU A 128 1.02 21.80 -18.63
C GLU A 128 1.92 22.41 -17.55
N ALA A 129 3.20 22.51 -17.86
CA ALA A 129 4.18 23.05 -16.94
C ALA A 129 3.88 24.52 -16.64
N LYS A 130 3.60 24.83 -15.37
CA LYS A 130 3.45 26.22 -14.94
C LYS A 130 4.82 26.78 -14.57
N ARG A 131 5.13 27.96 -15.11
CA ARG A 131 6.33 28.71 -14.75
C ARG A 131 6.06 29.48 -13.47
N LYS A 132 6.86 29.26 -12.42
CA LYS A 132 6.80 30.12 -11.23
C LYS A 132 7.60 31.40 -11.50
N PRO A 133 7.22 32.57 -10.93
CA PRO A 133 7.86 33.86 -11.22
C PRO A 133 9.37 33.95 -10.91
N ALA A 134 9.93 32.99 -10.16
CA ALA A 134 11.36 32.92 -9.84
C ALA A 134 11.88 31.47 -9.77
N GLY A 135 11.29 30.54 -10.55
CA GLY A 135 11.65 29.12 -10.46
C GLY A 135 11.56 28.35 -11.77
N GLU A 136 12.15 27.16 -11.78
CA GLU A 136 12.03 26.22 -12.90
C GLU A 136 10.56 25.92 -13.20
N ALA A 137 10.23 25.76 -14.49
CA ALA A 137 8.93 25.26 -14.90
C ALA A 137 8.74 23.86 -14.28
N ARG A 138 7.64 23.69 -13.52
CA ARG A 138 7.31 22.42 -12.89
C ARG A 138 6.04 21.87 -13.50
N VAL A 139 6.13 20.63 -13.96
CA VAL A 139 4.99 19.82 -14.36
C VAL A 139 4.16 19.53 -13.12
N GLN A 140 2.86 19.73 -13.19
CA GLN A 140 1.95 19.44 -12.10
C GLN A 140 1.08 18.23 -12.47
N THR A 141 0.97 17.29 -11.54
CA THR A 141 -0.02 16.21 -11.64
C THR A 141 -1.27 16.60 -10.84
N ARG A 142 -2.44 16.41 -11.45
CA ARG A 142 -3.74 16.71 -10.87
C ARG A 142 -4.68 15.49 -10.96
N ALA A 143 -5.84 15.59 -10.32
CA ALA A 143 -6.85 14.52 -10.30
C ALA A 143 -6.21 13.17 -9.94
N LEU A 144 -5.49 13.14 -8.82
CA LEU A 144 -4.81 11.94 -8.35
C LEU A 144 -5.83 10.92 -7.86
N SER A 145 -5.54 9.64 -8.11
CA SER A 145 -6.23 8.53 -7.47
C SER A 145 -5.26 7.41 -7.13
N TYR A 146 -5.64 6.59 -6.17
CA TYR A 146 -4.77 5.64 -5.50
C TYR A 146 -5.41 4.27 -5.35
N PHE A 147 -4.58 3.23 -5.37
CA PHE A 147 -4.99 1.89 -4.98
C PHE A 147 -3.86 1.20 -4.23
N SER A 148 -4.12 0.83 -2.97
CA SER A 148 -3.16 0.11 -2.14
C SER A 148 -3.67 -1.27 -1.71
N ARG A 149 -2.77 -2.26 -1.68
CA ARG A 149 -3.02 -3.61 -1.15
C ARG A 149 -1.75 -4.24 -0.58
N MET A 150 -1.87 -4.96 0.54
CA MET A 150 -0.85 -5.90 1.00
C MET A 150 -1.04 -7.23 0.25
N SER A 151 -0.29 -7.39 -0.84
CA SER A 151 -0.32 -8.58 -1.69
C SER A 151 1.01 -8.78 -2.42
N GLU A 152 1.18 -9.98 -2.98
CA GLU A 152 2.27 -10.28 -3.90
C GLU A 152 2.14 -9.44 -5.18
N ALA A 153 3.27 -9.12 -5.81
CA ALA A 153 3.30 -8.23 -6.98
C ALA A 153 2.41 -8.71 -8.13
N GLN A 154 2.35 -10.04 -8.35
CA GLN A 154 1.52 -10.63 -9.39
C GLN A 154 0.02 -10.53 -9.09
N SER A 155 -0.40 -10.75 -7.85
CA SER A 155 -1.80 -10.57 -7.46
C SER A 155 -2.21 -9.11 -7.58
N PHE A 156 -1.32 -8.19 -7.18
CA PHE A 156 -1.55 -6.76 -7.24
C PHE A 156 -1.84 -6.23 -8.65
N GLN A 157 -1.29 -6.88 -9.71
CA GLN A 157 -1.62 -6.57 -11.11
C GLN A 157 -3.13 -6.64 -11.37
N GLN A 158 -3.77 -7.73 -10.98
CA GLN A 158 -5.19 -7.91 -11.21
C GLN A 158 -6.03 -7.08 -10.25
N GLU A 159 -5.62 -6.98 -8.98
CA GLU A 159 -6.37 -6.23 -7.97
C GLU A 159 -6.51 -4.74 -8.31
N ALA A 160 -5.51 -4.14 -8.95
CA ALA A 160 -5.51 -2.74 -9.34
C ALA A 160 -6.30 -2.45 -10.64
N LEU A 161 -6.81 -3.47 -11.33
CA LEU A 161 -7.43 -3.33 -12.65
C LEU A 161 -8.62 -2.37 -12.66
N GLY A 162 -9.47 -2.41 -11.63
CA GLY A 162 -10.61 -1.50 -11.52
C GLY A 162 -10.21 -0.03 -11.50
N GLU A 163 -9.07 0.29 -10.88
CA GLU A 163 -8.55 1.66 -10.86
C GLU A 163 -7.94 2.06 -12.20
N LEU A 164 -7.17 1.17 -12.83
CA LEU A 164 -6.61 1.40 -14.17
C LEU A 164 -7.69 1.62 -15.22
N TYR A 165 -8.74 0.80 -15.21
CA TYR A 165 -9.89 0.91 -16.10
C TYR A 165 -10.62 2.24 -15.88
N ARG A 166 -10.98 2.57 -14.63
CA ARG A 166 -11.67 3.82 -14.29
C ARG A 166 -10.89 5.06 -14.74
N ARG A 167 -9.57 4.98 -14.78
CA ARG A 167 -8.67 6.06 -15.21
C ARG A 167 -8.36 6.06 -16.71
N GLY A 168 -8.92 5.15 -17.48
CA GLY A 168 -8.75 5.10 -18.94
C GLY A 168 -7.30 4.88 -19.36
N VAL A 169 -6.49 4.17 -18.56
CA VAL A 169 -5.05 4.01 -18.81
C VAL A 169 -4.76 3.38 -20.19
N GLU A 170 -5.60 2.44 -20.61
CA GLU A 170 -5.50 1.83 -21.94
C GLU A 170 -5.58 2.86 -23.08
N LYS A 171 -6.53 3.81 -22.99
CA LYS A 171 -6.78 4.85 -23.98
C LYS A 171 -6.03 6.16 -23.73
N ALA A 172 -5.22 6.26 -22.68
CA ALA A 172 -4.35 7.41 -22.48
C ALA A 172 -3.35 7.51 -23.64
N LYS A 173 -3.15 8.70 -24.20
CA LYS A 173 -2.26 8.87 -25.35
C LYS A 173 -0.79 8.61 -24.99
N THR A 174 -0.37 9.04 -23.81
CA THR A 174 0.94 8.72 -23.24
C THR A 174 0.82 8.38 -21.77
N VAL A 175 1.41 7.27 -21.35
CA VAL A 175 1.55 6.90 -19.93
C VAL A 175 3.00 7.09 -19.52
N CYS A 176 3.24 7.93 -18.51
CA CYS A 176 4.54 8.12 -17.89
C CYS A 176 4.62 7.28 -16.62
N ALA A 177 5.37 6.18 -16.67
CA ALA A 177 5.62 5.30 -15.54
C ALA A 177 6.84 5.81 -14.75
N VAL A 178 6.61 6.50 -13.63
CA VAL A 178 7.65 7.09 -12.77
C VAL A 178 7.85 6.25 -11.51
N SER A 179 9.03 5.68 -11.30
CA SER A 179 9.35 4.88 -10.11
C SER A 179 10.84 4.82 -9.80
N ASP A 180 11.21 4.18 -8.68
CA ASP A 180 12.59 3.83 -8.29
C ASP A 180 13.27 2.78 -9.20
N GLY A 181 12.61 2.33 -10.27
CA GLY A 181 13.10 1.28 -11.14
C GLY A 181 13.23 -0.12 -10.52
N ALA A 182 12.50 -0.45 -9.44
CA ALA A 182 12.45 -1.81 -8.90
C ALA A 182 11.93 -2.82 -9.94
N ASP A 183 12.53 -4.02 -9.98
CA ASP A 183 12.24 -5.03 -11.01
C ASP A 183 10.76 -5.47 -11.02
N TRP A 184 10.14 -5.62 -9.84
CA TRP A 184 8.73 -5.97 -9.75
C TRP A 184 7.82 -4.88 -10.34
N ILE A 185 8.19 -3.59 -10.21
CA ILE A 185 7.45 -2.47 -10.80
C ILE A 185 7.59 -2.53 -12.32
N GLN A 186 8.78 -2.79 -12.83
CA GLN A 186 9.00 -2.92 -14.28
C GLN A 186 8.12 -4.03 -14.88
N LYS A 187 8.10 -5.20 -14.24
CA LYS A 187 7.23 -6.33 -14.63
C LYS A 187 5.75 -6.01 -14.50
N TRP A 188 5.37 -5.23 -13.51
CA TRP A 188 3.98 -4.77 -13.32
C TRP A 188 3.56 -3.79 -14.42
N VAL A 189 4.43 -2.85 -14.78
CA VAL A 189 4.19 -1.92 -15.89
C VAL A 189 4.09 -2.68 -17.21
N ASP A 190 4.96 -3.67 -17.47
CA ASP A 190 4.87 -4.52 -18.67
C ASP A 190 3.53 -5.25 -18.80
N TYR A 191 2.95 -5.67 -17.67
CA TYR A 191 1.68 -6.38 -17.67
C TYR A 191 0.52 -5.48 -18.12
N HIS A 192 0.52 -4.20 -17.71
CA HIS A 192 -0.54 -3.25 -18.03
C HIS A 192 -0.23 -2.41 -19.26
N CYS A 193 0.86 -1.65 -19.27
CA CYS A 193 1.18 -0.67 -20.31
C CYS A 193 2.65 -0.85 -20.76
N PRO A 194 2.95 -1.88 -21.58
CA PRO A 194 4.33 -2.16 -22.01
C PRO A 194 4.95 -1.04 -22.85
N ASP A 195 4.14 -0.18 -23.45
CA ASP A 195 4.52 0.99 -24.22
C ASP A 195 4.65 2.28 -23.36
N ALA A 196 4.51 2.18 -22.04
CA ALA A 196 4.68 3.31 -21.14
C ALA A 196 6.10 3.91 -21.25
N VAL A 197 6.18 5.24 -21.19
CA VAL A 197 7.45 5.95 -21.04
C VAL A 197 7.94 5.73 -19.62
N ARG A 198 8.97 4.89 -19.47
CA ARG A 198 9.59 4.58 -18.17
C ARG A 198 10.56 5.67 -17.78
N ILE A 199 10.37 6.21 -16.59
CA ILE A 199 11.14 7.33 -16.05
C ILE A 199 11.61 6.93 -14.66
N LEU A 200 12.92 6.94 -14.46
CA LEU A 200 13.50 6.72 -13.14
C LEU A 200 13.20 7.95 -12.28
N ASP A 201 12.85 7.76 -11.03
CA ASP A 201 12.71 8.88 -10.11
C ASP A 201 14.05 9.63 -9.98
N PHE A 202 14.01 10.94 -10.21
CA PHE A 202 15.22 11.75 -10.22
C PHE A 202 15.92 11.78 -8.85
N ALA A 203 15.17 11.80 -7.74
CA ALA A 203 15.77 11.80 -6.41
C ALA A 203 16.47 10.47 -6.14
N HIS A 204 15.85 9.33 -6.48
CA HIS A 204 16.46 8.01 -6.40
C HIS A 204 17.72 7.90 -7.27
N ALA A 205 17.69 8.42 -8.51
CA ALA A 205 18.90 8.44 -9.33
C ALA A 205 20.02 9.26 -8.67
N MET A 206 19.68 10.40 -8.06
CA MET A 206 20.63 11.25 -7.34
C MET A 206 21.18 10.61 -6.06
N GLU A 207 20.43 9.75 -5.38
CA GLU A 207 20.94 8.98 -4.23
C GLU A 207 22.11 8.09 -4.65
N TYR A 208 22.02 7.40 -5.78
CA TYR A 208 23.13 6.59 -6.29
C TYR A 208 24.33 7.43 -6.74
N VAL A 209 24.10 8.58 -7.36
CA VAL A 209 25.18 9.53 -7.68
C VAL A 209 25.86 10.02 -6.39
N SER A 210 25.07 10.36 -5.37
CA SER A 210 25.56 10.81 -4.06
C SER A 210 26.36 9.72 -3.36
N HIS A 211 25.85 8.49 -3.26
CA HIS A 211 26.56 7.38 -2.62
C HIS A 211 27.89 7.08 -3.30
N GLY A 212 27.92 7.01 -4.64
CA GLY A 212 29.15 6.79 -5.39
C GLY A 212 30.16 7.92 -5.20
N GLY A 213 29.71 9.17 -5.30
CA GLY A 213 30.57 10.34 -5.11
C GLY A 213 31.13 10.44 -3.69
N GLN A 214 30.28 10.25 -2.67
CA GLN A 214 30.67 10.33 -1.27
C GLN A 214 31.72 9.26 -0.92
N ALA A 215 31.50 8.02 -1.37
CA ALA A 215 32.44 6.93 -1.17
C ALA A 215 33.83 7.22 -1.78
N ALA A 216 33.90 7.90 -2.93
CA ALA A 216 35.17 8.33 -3.48
C ALA A 216 35.79 9.49 -2.68
N GLN A 217 34.97 10.45 -2.31
CA GLN A 217 35.41 11.70 -1.70
C GLN A 217 36.08 11.51 -0.34
N GLU A 218 35.66 10.52 0.44
CA GLU A 218 36.29 10.16 1.73
C GLU A 218 37.79 9.83 1.59
N HIS A 219 38.23 9.44 0.39
CA HIS A 219 39.60 9.03 0.11
C HIS A 219 40.36 9.98 -0.84
N LEU A 220 39.71 11.01 -1.37
CA LEU A 220 40.38 11.99 -2.22
C LEU A 220 41.32 12.87 -1.38
N PRO A 221 42.55 13.12 -1.85
CA PRO A 221 43.47 14.00 -1.13
C PRO A 221 42.91 15.42 -1.04
N LEU A 222 43.10 16.04 0.13
CA LEU A 222 42.75 17.44 0.32
C LEU A 222 43.62 18.32 -0.60
N PRO A 223 43.02 19.33 -1.26
CA PRO A 223 43.77 20.33 -2.00
C PRO A 223 44.84 20.98 -1.13
N HIS A 224 45.94 21.38 -1.77
CA HIS A 224 47.11 21.93 -1.08
C HIS A 224 46.78 23.17 -0.21
N GLU A 225 45.78 23.95 -0.61
CA GLU A 225 45.25 25.11 0.13
C GLU A 225 44.57 24.77 1.46
N ASP A 226 44.17 23.51 1.65
CA ASP A 226 43.54 23.04 2.89
C ASP A 226 44.49 22.22 3.76
N GLN A 227 45.71 21.97 3.29
CA GLN A 227 46.73 21.27 4.05
C GLN A 227 47.17 22.16 5.23
N GLY A 228 46.96 21.68 6.45
CA GLY A 228 47.27 22.42 7.69
C GLY A 228 46.07 23.12 8.34
N LEU A 229 44.87 23.05 7.74
CA LEU A 229 43.63 23.45 8.43
C LEU A 229 43.31 22.48 9.58
N GLY A 230 42.71 23.01 10.66
CA GLY A 230 42.19 22.17 11.74
C GLY A 230 41.12 21.20 11.23
N GLY A 231 41.05 19.99 11.79
CA GLY A 231 40.23 18.90 11.26
C GLY A 231 38.75 19.23 11.04
N GLN A 232 38.15 20.07 11.88
CA GLN A 232 36.76 20.52 11.69
C GLN A 232 36.59 21.45 10.48
N GLU A 233 37.56 22.32 10.20
CA GLU A 233 37.47 23.28 9.10
C GLU A 233 37.78 22.62 7.76
N ALA A 234 38.73 21.69 7.74
CA ALA A 234 38.98 20.82 6.59
C ALA A 234 37.72 19.99 6.23
N ALA A 235 37.07 19.37 7.23
CA ALA A 235 35.84 18.59 7.01
C ALA A 235 34.70 19.45 6.45
N LYS A 236 34.50 20.68 6.95
CA LYS A 236 33.50 21.62 6.40
C LYS A 236 33.77 21.98 4.95
N ARG A 237 35.03 22.23 4.59
CA ARG A 237 35.40 22.54 3.20
C ARG A 237 35.22 21.35 2.27
N GLN A 238 35.61 20.15 2.72
CA GLN A 238 35.36 18.91 1.99
C GLN A 238 33.87 18.71 1.74
N GLN A 239 33.04 18.83 2.78
CA GLN A 239 31.58 18.75 2.64
C GLN A 239 31.03 19.77 1.62
N LYS A 240 31.49 21.02 1.67
CA LYS A 240 31.06 22.05 0.70
C LYS A 240 31.44 21.70 -0.74
N ARG A 241 32.64 21.15 -0.98
CA ARG A 241 33.05 20.68 -2.32
C ARG A 241 32.19 19.50 -2.78
N PHE A 242 31.80 18.61 -1.87
CA PHE A 242 30.89 17.52 -2.20
C PHE A 242 29.55 18.05 -2.71
N GLU A 243 28.97 18.98 -1.96
CA GLU A 243 27.67 19.57 -2.27
C GLU A 243 27.71 20.29 -3.62
N GLN A 244 28.80 20.99 -3.92
CA GLN A 244 29.00 21.62 -5.21
C GLN A 244 29.11 20.57 -6.34
N TRP A 245 29.95 19.55 -6.17
CA TRP A 245 30.08 18.47 -7.17
C TRP A 245 28.74 17.76 -7.40
N LEU A 246 27.99 17.47 -6.34
CA LEU A 246 26.68 16.82 -6.43
C LEU A 246 25.65 17.71 -7.14
N GLN A 247 25.70 19.03 -6.93
CA GLN A 247 24.87 20.00 -7.66
C GLN A 247 25.23 20.02 -9.16
N GLU A 248 26.51 19.99 -9.51
CA GLU A 248 26.98 19.94 -10.90
C GLU A 248 26.54 18.64 -11.59
N GLN A 249 26.74 17.47 -10.94
CA GLN A 249 26.27 16.19 -11.47
C GLN A 249 24.75 16.13 -11.57
N GLY A 250 24.02 16.69 -10.59
CA GLY A 250 22.56 16.77 -10.62
C GLY A 250 22.05 17.67 -11.72
N HIS A 251 22.73 18.78 -12.01
CA HIS A 251 22.42 19.62 -13.16
C HIS A 251 22.65 18.86 -14.47
N GLU A 252 23.84 18.29 -14.66
CA GLU A 252 24.17 17.52 -15.86
C GLU A 252 23.20 16.36 -16.09
N LEU A 253 22.88 15.59 -15.04
CA LEU A 253 21.90 14.51 -15.12
C LEU A 253 20.52 15.01 -15.57
N LYS A 254 20.08 16.14 -15.02
CA LYS A 254 18.71 16.67 -15.21
C LYS A 254 18.51 17.42 -16.53
N THR A 255 19.54 18.08 -17.03
CA THR A 255 19.45 18.98 -18.20
C THR A 255 20.42 18.66 -19.33
N GLY A 256 21.52 17.97 -19.04
CA GLY A 256 22.56 17.61 -19.98
C GLY A 256 22.48 16.15 -20.43
N ASP A 257 23.65 15.53 -20.61
CA ASP A 257 23.80 14.15 -21.04
C ASP A 257 24.09 13.23 -19.83
N PRO A 258 23.19 12.29 -19.48
CA PRO A 258 23.42 11.34 -18.38
C PRO A 258 24.69 10.51 -18.57
N ALA A 259 25.22 10.36 -19.79
CA ALA A 259 26.48 9.65 -20.02
C ALA A 259 27.69 10.37 -19.40
N GLN A 260 27.67 11.70 -19.27
CA GLN A 260 28.76 12.45 -18.64
C GLN A 260 28.85 12.16 -17.14
N VAL A 261 27.70 12.06 -16.46
CA VAL A 261 27.63 11.70 -15.04
C VAL A 261 28.13 10.26 -14.82
N LEU A 262 27.76 9.33 -15.71
CA LEU A 262 28.28 7.97 -15.68
C LEU A 262 29.80 7.91 -15.89
N ALA A 263 30.33 8.68 -16.85
CA ALA A 263 31.77 8.78 -17.10
C ALA A 263 32.54 9.36 -15.89
N GLU A 264 31.96 10.34 -15.20
CA GLU A 264 32.56 10.88 -13.98
C GLU A 264 32.60 9.84 -12.84
N LEU A 265 31.51 9.09 -12.63
CA LEU A 265 31.51 7.98 -11.67
C LEU A 265 32.53 6.88 -12.05
N GLU A 266 32.71 6.59 -13.34
CA GLU A 266 33.73 5.65 -13.82
C GLU A 266 35.16 6.15 -13.58
N ARG A 267 35.38 7.45 -13.74
CA ARG A 267 36.66 8.10 -13.42
C ARG A 267 36.96 7.96 -11.93
N LEU A 268 36.00 8.26 -11.06
CA LEU A 268 36.14 8.09 -9.61
C LEU A 268 36.40 6.62 -9.25
N ARG A 269 35.68 5.69 -9.86
CA ARG A 269 35.86 4.25 -9.65
C ARG A 269 37.26 3.78 -10.03
N SER A 270 37.78 4.25 -11.17
CA SER A 270 39.15 3.95 -11.62
C SER A 270 40.20 4.49 -10.65
N LEU A 271 40.00 5.71 -10.14
CA LEU A 271 40.89 6.32 -9.16
C LEU A 271 40.91 5.54 -7.84
N MET A 272 39.73 5.19 -7.32
CA MET A 272 39.61 4.39 -6.08
C MET A 272 40.26 3.01 -6.21
N GLN A 273 40.18 2.40 -7.40
CA GLN A 273 40.88 1.15 -7.68
C GLN A 273 42.41 1.33 -7.67
N GLN A 274 42.93 2.40 -8.27
CA GLN A 274 44.37 2.71 -8.28
C GLN A 274 44.92 2.98 -6.89
N THR A 275 44.12 3.61 -6.01
CA THR A 275 44.50 3.91 -4.62
C THR A 275 44.16 2.78 -3.65
N GLY A 276 43.73 1.61 -4.13
CA GLY A 276 43.46 0.42 -3.32
C GLY A 276 42.23 0.50 -2.41
N GLN A 277 41.30 1.41 -2.66
CA GLN A 277 40.11 1.65 -1.83
C GLN A 277 38.95 0.75 -2.24
N LEU A 278 39.05 -0.54 -1.92
CA LEU A 278 38.10 -1.57 -2.38
C LEU A 278 36.64 -1.31 -1.95
N GLY A 279 36.41 -0.79 -0.75
CA GLY A 279 35.05 -0.46 -0.27
C GLY A 279 34.38 0.66 -1.09
N ALA A 280 35.15 1.67 -1.48
CA ALA A 280 34.66 2.74 -2.35
C ALA A 280 34.38 2.23 -3.78
N VAL A 281 35.26 1.36 -4.30
CA VAL A 281 35.05 0.69 -5.60
C VAL A 281 33.74 -0.11 -5.60
N GLU A 282 33.44 -0.87 -4.54
CA GLU A 282 32.19 -1.64 -4.45
C GLU A 282 30.95 -0.72 -4.49
N THR A 283 30.97 0.40 -3.76
CA THR A 283 29.87 1.38 -3.74
C THR A 283 29.68 2.05 -5.11
N LEU A 284 30.78 2.39 -5.78
CA LEU A 284 30.75 2.94 -7.14
C LEU A 284 30.27 1.92 -8.16
N ASP A 285 30.69 0.65 -8.07
CA ASP A 285 30.24 -0.42 -8.95
C ASP A 285 28.73 -0.67 -8.81
N LYS A 286 28.20 -0.65 -7.58
CA LYS A 286 26.75 -0.71 -7.32
C LYS A 286 26.01 0.45 -7.97
N SER A 287 26.52 1.67 -7.81
CA SER A 287 25.92 2.89 -8.36
C SER A 287 25.93 2.92 -9.89
N LEU A 288 27.07 2.59 -10.50
CA LEU A 288 27.22 2.47 -11.94
C LEU A 288 26.32 1.37 -12.51
N HIS A 289 26.26 0.20 -11.87
CA HIS A 289 25.40 -0.89 -12.31
C HIS A 289 23.93 -0.47 -12.33
N TYR A 290 23.46 0.14 -11.24
CA TYR A 290 22.08 0.60 -11.11
C TYR A 290 21.69 1.61 -12.19
N LEU A 291 22.52 2.65 -12.39
CA LEU A 291 22.25 3.73 -13.35
C LEU A 291 22.39 3.25 -14.81
N ARG A 292 23.40 2.43 -15.13
CA ARG A 292 23.60 1.89 -16.50
C ARG A 292 22.44 1.02 -16.95
N GLN A 293 21.91 0.16 -16.07
CA GLN A 293 20.73 -0.64 -16.36
C GLN A 293 19.49 0.21 -16.68
N ARG A 294 19.47 1.47 -16.23
CA ARG A 294 18.33 2.39 -16.32
C ARG A 294 18.61 3.59 -17.23
N ARG A 295 19.62 3.49 -18.12
CA ARG A 295 20.07 4.60 -18.98
C ARG A 295 18.94 5.24 -19.80
N GLU A 296 18.02 4.44 -20.34
CA GLU A 296 16.88 4.98 -21.10
C GLU A 296 15.87 5.71 -20.19
N MET A 297 15.79 5.31 -18.92
CA MET A 297 14.90 5.89 -17.90
C MET A 297 15.47 7.18 -17.28
N THR A 298 16.72 7.56 -17.55
CA THR A 298 17.38 8.77 -17.02
C THR A 298 17.49 9.89 -18.05
N ARG A 299 16.75 9.82 -19.17
CA ARG A 299 16.74 10.83 -20.23
C ARG A 299 15.95 12.10 -19.84
N TYR A 300 16.24 12.65 -18.67
CA TYR A 300 15.49 13.72 -18.01
C TYR A 300 15.33 14.97 -18.84
N ALA A 301 16.37 15.40 -19.56
CA ALA A 301 16.29 16.55 -20.47
C ALA A 301 15.17 16.37 -21.50
N SER A 302 15.07 15.17 -22.10
CA SER A 302 14.04 14.84 -23.09
C SER A 302 12.65 14.71 -22.47
N PHE A 303 12.54 14.14 -21.27
CA PHE A 303 11.27 14.03 -20.55
C PHE A 303 10.72 15.41 -20.19
N ARG A 304 11.58 16.29 -19.68
CA ARG A 304 11.22 17.68 -19.34
C ARG A 304 10.82 18.49 -20.56
N ALA A 305 11.53 18.33 -21.68
CA ALA A 305 11.18 19.00 -22.94
C ALA A 305 9.78 18.61 -23.44
N ARG A 306 9.31 17.39 -23.13
CA ARG A 306 7.96 16.90 -23.42
C ARG A 306 6.93 17.19 -22.32
N GLY A 307 7.34 17.86 -21.24
CA GLY A 307 6.45 18.15 -20.10
C GLY A 307 6.13 16.92 -19.25
N TYR A 308 6.97 15.88 -19.26
CA TYR A 308 6.75 14.68 -18.44
C TYR A 308 7.27 14.88 -17.01
N PRO A 309 6.59 14.28 -16.01
CA PRO A 309 7.08 14.26 -14.64
C PRO A 309 8.34 13.39 -14.54
N ILE A 310 9.28 13.80 -13.68
CA ILE A 310 10.53 13.07 -13.41
C ILE A 310 10.67 12.64 -11.94
N GLY A 311 9.61 12.83 -11.15
CA GLY A 311 9.60 12.57 -9.71
C GLY A 311 8.43 11.68 -9.29
N SER A 312 8.66 10.73 -8.40
CA SER A 312 7.70 9.79 -7.83
C SER A 312 6.91 10.35 -6.63
N GLY A 313 7.05 11.65 -6.33
CA GLY A 313 6.40 12.29 -5.16
C GLY A 313 4.88 12.09 -5.07
N SER A 314 4.19 11.75 -6.17
CA SER A 314 2.77 11.37 -6.14
C SER A 314 2.52 10.05 -5.41
N VAL A 315 3.33 9.01 -5.64
CA VAL A 315 3.17 7.72 -4.94
C VAL A 315 3.75 7.75 -3.53
N GLU A 316 4.81 8.52 -3.28
CA GLU A 316 5.28 8.76 -1.91
C GLU A 316 4.21 9.46 -1.06
N SER A 317 3.53 10.45 -1.65
CA SER A 317 2.40 11.13 -1.01
C SER A 317 1.22 10.18 -0.83
N ALA A 318 0.97 9.28 -1.79
CA ALA A 318 -0.03 8.23 -1.66
C ALA A 318 0.29 7.28 -0.50
N ASN A 319 1.55 6.86 -0.35
CA ASN A 319 1.99 6.01 0.76
C ASN A 319 1.82 6.71 2.11
N LYS A 320 2.19 7.99 2.21
CA LYS A 320 1.96 8.81 3.42
C LYS A 320 0.45 8.94 3.73
N LEU A 321 -0.33 9.27 2.71
CA LEU A 321 -1.76 9.55 2.84
C LEU A 321 -2.56 8.27 3.10
N VAL A 322 -2.51 7.27 2.22
CA VAL A 322 -3.37 6.08 2.25
C VAL A 322 -2.93 5.12 3.35
N VAL A 323 -1.63 4.81 3.41
CA VAL A 323 -1.09 3.74 4.27
C VAL A 323 -0.60 4.29 5.61
N GLN A 324 0.39 5.19 5.62
CA GLN A 324 1.13 5.52 6.84
C GLN A 324 0.30 6.29 7.86
N SER A 325 -0.55 7.22 7.40
CA SER A 325 -1.41 8.02 8.28
C SER A 325 -2.31 7.17 9.18
N ARG A 326 -2.76 6.01 8.68
CA ARG A 326 -3.63 5.11 9.46
C ARG A 326 -2.91 3.90 10.04
N MET A 327 -1.85 3.42 9.39
CA MET A 327 -1.28 2.10 9.69
C MET A 327 0.16 2.15 10.25
N LYS A 328 0.83 3.30 10.15
CA LYS A 328 2.23 3.48 10.57
C LYS A 328 2.37 4.66 11.56
N GLN A 329 1.57 4.64 12.61
CA GLN A 329 1.74 5.54 13.76
C GLN A 329 2.44 4.82 14.91
N ALA A 330 2.84 5.58 15.94
CA ALA A 330 3.57 5.05 17.09
C ALA A 330 2.84 3.83 17.70
N GLY A 331 3.55 2.72 17.81
CA GLY A 331 3.07 1.47 18.42
C GLY A 331 2.04 0.68 17.61
N MET A 332 1.68 1.10 16.39
CA MET A 332 0.68 0.39 15.60
C MET A 332 1.20 -0.94 15.04
N ARG A 333 0.42 -2.00 15.27
CA ARG A 333 0.62 -3.33 14.71
C ARG A 333 -0.70 -3.89 14.22
N TRP A 334 -0.68 -4.60 13.11
CA TRP A 334 -1.91 -5.05 12.45
C TRP A 334 -2.00 -6.57 12.36
N GLY A 335 -3.21 -7.09 12.60
CA GLY A 335 -3.54 -8.46 12.25
C GLY A 335 -3.56 -8.61 10.72
N PRO A 336 -2.92 -9.63 10.13
CA PRO A 336 -2.83 -9.77 8.68
C PRO A 336 -4.17 -9.72 7.96
N SER A 337 -5.21 -10.33 8.54
CA SER A 337 -6.58 -10.36 8.00
C SER A 337 -7.26 -9.00 7.91
N HIS A 338 -6.84 -8.01 8.72
CA HIS A 338 -7.50 -6.70 8.81
C HIS A 338 -6.79 -5.62 7.99
N VAL A 339 -5.56 -5.88 7.53
CA VAL A 339 -4.75 -4.92 6.75
C VAL A 339 -5.49 -4.53 5.48
N ASN A 340 -5.87 -5.51 4.65
CA ASN A 340 -6.49 -5.23 3.36
C ASN A 340 -7.91 -4.66 3.49
N ALA A 341 -8.64 -5.02 4.56
CA ALA A 341 -9.93 -4.42 4.87
C ALA A 341 -9.77 -2.92 5.17
N MET A 342 -8.80 -2.55 6.00
CA MET A 342 -8.50 -1.14 6.27
C MET A 342 -8.05 -0.41 5.00
N LEU A 343 -7.13 -0.99 4.22
CA LEU A 343 -6.66 -0.40 2.95
C LEU A 343 -7.81 -0.19 1.96
N ALA A 344 -8.78 -1.10 1.88
CA ALA A 344 -9.95 -0.95 1.02
C ALA A 344 -10.79 0.29 1.41
N MET A 345 -10.97 0.54 2.71
CA MET A 345 -11.64 1.74 3.20
C MET A 345 -10.80 3.01 2.98
N ARG A 346 -9.48 2.94 3.20
CA ARG A 346 -8.55 4.05 2.91
C ARG A 346 -8.56 4.42 1.44
N ASN A 347 -8.61 3.43 0.53
CA ASN A 347 -8.72 3.67 -0.91
C ASN A 347 -10.01 4.43 -1.23
N LEU A 348 -11.17 4.09 -0.66
CA LEU A 348 -12.39 4.86 -0.87
C LEU A 348 -12.25 6.31 -0.37
N ALA A 349 -11.79 6.46 0.86
CA ALA A 349 -11.74 7.74 1.54
C ALA A 349 -10.72 8.71 0.91
N CYS A 350 -9.54 8.24 0.52
CA CYS A 350 -8.49 9.08 -0.06
C CYS A 350 -8.70 9.41 -1.54
N ASN A 351 -9.68 8.78 -2.17
CA ASN A 351 -10.07 9.04 -3.55
C ASN A 351 -11.41 9.78 -3.66
N ASP A 352 -11.94 10.30 -2.54
CA ASP A 352 -13.23 10.99 -2.47
C ASP A 352 -14.42 10.16 -2.99
N ARG A 353 -14.33 8.82 -2.89
CA ARG A 353 -15.34 7.85 -3.36
C ARG A 353 -16.15 7.23 -2.23
N TRP A 354 -16.18 7.88 -1.07
CA TRP A 354 -16.87 7.36 0.11
C TRP A 354 -18.35 7.08 -0.14
N THR A 355 -19.08 8.04 -0.74
CA THR A 355 -20.54 7.92 -0.96
C THR A 355 -20.89 6.73 -1.85
N GLU A 356 -20.19 6.58 -2.98
CA GLU A 356 -20.35 5.46 -3.92
C GLU A 356 -20.01 4.13 -3.24
N GLY A 357 -18.83 4.04 -2.61
CA GLY A 357 -18.37 2.82 -1.96
C GLY A 357 -19.24 2.39 -0.80
N TRP A 358 -19.69 3.34 0.03
CA TRP A 358 -20.58 3.03 1.15
C TRP A 358 -21.95 2.52 0.67
N ALA A 359 -22.51 3.11 -0.38
CA ALA A 359 -23.74 2.63 -0.99
C ALA A 359 -23.59 1.19 -1.51
N ALA A 360 -22.46 0.86 -2.14
CA ALA A 360 -22.14 -0.49 -2.62
C ALA A 360 -22.01 -1.49 -1.45
N ILE A 361 -21.26 -1.14 -0.39
CA ILE A 361 -21.11 -1.96 0.83
C ILE A 361 -22.47 -2.26 1.44
N ARG A 362 -23.31 -1.23 1.62
CA ARG A 362 -24.67 -1.35 2.16
C ARG A 362 -25.58 -2.20 1.26
N GLY A 363 -25.45 -2.07 -0.06
CA GLY A 363 -26.14 -2.93 -1.02
C GLY A 363 -25.75 -4.40 -0.86
N MET A 364 -24.46 -4.68 -0.69
CA MET A 364 -23.95 -6.03 -0.49
C MET A 364 -24.45 -6.65 0.82
N TRP A 365 -24.41 -5.90 1.93
CA TRP A 365 -24.95 -6.37 3.21
C TRP A 365 -26.43 -6.73 3.11
N ARG A 366 -27.25 -5.89 2.46
CA ARG A 366 -28.68 -6.18 2.26
C ARG A 366 -28.91 -7.45 1.44
N LYS A 367 -28.12 -7.66 0.37
CA LYS A 367 -28.19 -8.89 -0.44
C LYS A 367 -27.83 -10.13 0.38
N GLN A 368 -26.78 -10.06 1.20
CA GLN A 368 -26.34 -11.15 2.06
C GLN A 368 -27.40 -11.50 3.13
N GLU A 369 -28.03 -10.49 3.74
CA GLU A 369 -29.11 -10.68 4.71
C GLU A 369 -30.36 -11.29 4.06
N ALA A 370 -30.75 -10.83 2.86
CA ALA A 370 -31.85 -11.41 2.10
C ALA A 370 -31.57 -12.89 1.76
N ALA A 371 -30.36 -13.20 1.29
CA ALA A 371 -29.95 -14.58 0.99
C ALA A 371 -29.97 -15.47 2.24
N ALA A 372 -29.44 -14.99 3.37
CA ALA A 372 -29.46 -15.72 4.64
C ALA A 372 -30.89 -15.96 5.15
N ARG A 373 -31.81 -15.02 4.93
CA ARG A 373 -33.24 -15.19 5.25
C ARG A 373 -33.91 -16.23 4.36
N ALA A 374 -33.69 -16.16 3.05
CA ALA A 374 -34.21 -17.15 2.11
C ALA A 374 -33.74 -18.57 2.46
N GLN A 375 -32.46 -18.74 2.80
CA GLN A 375 -31.92 -20.03 3.24
C GLN A 375 -32.55 -20.54 4.54
N ARG A 376 -32.88 -19.66 5.49
CA ARG A 376 -33.59 -20.03 6.73
C ARG A 376 -35.05 -20.41 6.47
N ALA A 377 -35.71 -19.75 5.53
CA ALA A 377 -37.09 -20.06 5.15
C ALA A 377 -37.21 -21.42 4.41
N VAL A 378 -36.17 -21.82 3.67
CA VAL A 378 -36.13 -23.08 2.91
C VAL A 378 -35.72 -24.28 3.77
N ARG A 379 -35.12 -24.09 4.95
CA ARG A 379 -34.88 -25.20 5.89
C ARG A 379 -36.23 -25.73 6.40
N PRO A 380 -36.62 -26.99 6.11
CA PRO A 380 -37.77 -27.58 6.76
C PRO A 380 -37.52 -27.56 8.26
N SER A 381 -38.55 -27.22 9.03
CA SER A 381 -38.59 -27.55 10.46
C SER A 381 -38.39 -29.05 10.56
N ALA A 382 -37.14 -29.51 10.78
CA ALA A 382 -36.90 -30.88 11.18
C ALA A 382 -37.69 -31.09 12.48
N SER A 383 -38.80 -31.80 12.30
CA SER A 383 -39.61 -32.54 13.27
C SER A 383 -39.43 -32.18 14.74
N GLY A 384 -40.53 -31.75 15.36
CA GLY A 384 -40.67 -31.70 16.80
C GLY A 384 -40.57 -33.10 17.42
N GLU A 385 -39.36 -33.50 17.74
CA GLU A 385 -39.10 -34.39 18.87
C GLU A 385 -38.57 -33.53 20.01
N SER A 386 -39.39 -33.36 21.04
CA SER A 386 -38.94 -32.87 22.33
C SER A 386 -37.88 -33.85 22.87
N PRO A 387 -36.62 -33.45 23.09
CA PRO A 387 -35.79 -34.21 24.00
C PRO A 387 -36.45 -34.09 25.38
N SER A 388 -36.92 -35.22 25.90
CA SER A 388 -37.34 -35.34 27.30
C SER A 388 -36.25 -34.74 28.17
N ARG A 389 -36.59 -33.66 28.87
CA ARG A 389 -35.71 -32.94 29.77
C ARG A 389 -35.47 -33.85 30.97
N ALA A 390 -34.41 -34.66 30.94
CA ALA A 390 -33.88 -35.26 32.15
C ALA A 390 -33.58 -34.12 33.14
N ALA A 391 -34.13 -34.25 34.34
CA ALA A 391 -33.97 -33.27 35.41
C ALA A 391 -32.47 -33.02 35.66
N PRO A 392 -32.05 -31.76 35.90
CA PRO A 392 -30.68 -31.50 36.30
C PRO A 392 -30.44 -32.12 37.67
N THR A 393 -29.54 -33.10 37.74
CA THR A 393 -28.94 -33.54 39.01
C THR A 393 -28.22 -32.35 39.61
N ILE A 394 -28.75 -31.85 40.73
CA ILE A 394 -28.11 -30.85 41.57
C ILE A 394 -26.88 -31.51 42.19
N LEU A 395 -25.69 -31.12 41.77
CA LEU A 395 -24.46 -31.38 42.52
C LEU A 395 -24.38 -30.38 43.69
N PRO A 396 -23.99 -30.80 44.91
CA PRO A 396 -23.93 -29.90 46.05
C PRO A 396 -22.85 -28.82 45.88
N LEU A 397 -23.11 -27.64 46.43
CA LEU A 397 -22.19 -26.51 46.52
C LEU A 397 -20.98 -26.87 47.41
N PRO A 398 -19.73 -26.56 47.02
CA PRO A 398 -18.61 -26.54 47.96
C PRO A 398 -18.64 -25.25 48.81
N GLU A 399 -18.41 -25.41 50.11
CA GLU A 399 -18.33 -24.35 51.13
C GLU A 399 -17.15 -23.37 50.92
N PRO A 400 -17.20 -22.15 51.50
CA PRO A 400 -16.23 -21.10 51.23
C PRO A 400 -14.90 -21.28 51.99
N ALA A 401 -13.86 -20.70 51.39
CA ALA A 401 -12.44 -20.85 51.73
C ALA A 401 -12.04 -20.33 53.12
N SER A 402 -11.01 -20.97 53.71
CA SER A 402 -10.14 -20.35 54.70
C SER A 402 -8.68 -20.73 54.42
N SER A 403 -7.87 -19.71 54.14
CA SER A 403 -6.42 -19.55 54.43
C SER A 403 -5.72 -18.87 53.26
N VAL A 404 -5.35 -17.62 53.50
CA VAL A 404 -4.47 -16.79 52.67
C VAL A 404 -3.04 -17.29 52.83
N GLU A 405 -2.31 -17.49 51.73
CA GLU A 405 -0.85 -17.44 51.74
C GLU A 405 -0.34 -16.75 50.47
N LEU A 406 0.56 -15.78 50.68
CA LEU A 406 1.06 -14.82 49.69
C LEU A 406 2.03 -15.47 48.70
N ALA A 407 1.85 -15.18 47.42
CA ALA A 407 2.78 -15.58 46.36
C ALA A 407 4.08 -14.73 46.38
N PRO A 408 5.27 -15.33 46.15
CA PRO A 408 6.45 -14.56 45.77
C PRO A 408 6.47 -14.22 44.27
N LEU A 409 7.12 -13.10 43.95
CA LEU A 409 7.25 -12.49 42.62
C LEU A 409 7.98 -13.40 41.60
N PRO A 410 7.61 -13.37 40.30
CA PRO A 410 8.34 -14.08 39.26
C PRO A 410 9.62 -13.35 38.81
N LEU A 411 10.67 -14.16 38.64
CA LEU A 411 12.00 -13.83 38.14
C LEU A 411 12.00 -13.50 36.63
N THR A 412 13.04 -12.78 36.23
CA THR A 412 13.37 -12.24 34.90
C THR A 412 13.55 -13.32 33.81
N PRO A 413 13.37 -12.97 32.51
CA PRO A 413 13.44 -13.92 31.41
C PRO A 413 14.87 -14.22 30.97
N THR A 414 15.22 -15.50 30.93
CA THR A 414 16.44 -16.04 30.29
C THR A 414 16.19 -16.33 28.79
N LYS A 415 17.16 -15.94 27.96
CA LYS A 415 17.23 -16.27 26.52
C LYS A 415 17.40 -17.78 26.32
N PRO A 416 16.76 -18.42 25.32
CA PRO A 416 17.15 -19.75 24.88
C PRO A 416 18.32 -19.67 23.88
N SER A 417 19.29 -20.56 24.08
CA SER A 417 20.44 -20.84 23.22
C SER A 417 20.02 -21.62 21.97
N SER A 418 20.65 -21.28 20.85
CA SER A 418 20.75 -22.07 19.63
C SER A 418 21.53 -23.36 19.87
N ASP A 419 20.98 -24.51 19.48
CA ASP A 419 21.68 -25.60 18.77
C ASP A 419 20.76 -26.82 18.64
N HIS A 420 20.21 -27.03 17.43
CA HIS A 420 19.99 -28.34 16.78
C HIS A 420 19.44 -28.14 15.35
N PRO A 421 19.87 -28.92 14.33
CA PRO A 421 19.50 -28.71 12.93
C PRO A 421 18.15 -29.35 12.56
N LEU A 422 17.29 -28.60 11.87
CA LEU A 422 16.01 -29.09 11.31
C LEU A 422 16.22 -29.74 9.92
N PRO A 423 15.47 -30.80 9.55
CA PRO A 423 15.58 -31.46 8.26
C PRO A 423 14.98 -30.61 7.11
N ALA A 424 15.59 -30.73 5.92
CA ALA A 424 15.25 -29.95 4.74
C ALA A 424 13.84 -30.25 4.18
N PRO A 425 13.08 -29.24 3.71
CA PRO A 425 11.80 -29.45 3.04
C PRO A 425 11.99 -29.91 1.58
N PRO A 426 11.04 -30.69 1.02
CA PRO A 426 11.11 -31.15 -0.36
C PRO A 426 10.94 -30.01 -1.37
N GLU A 427 11.70 -30.07 -2.47
CA GLU A 427 11.75 -29.06 -3.54
C GLU A 427 10.37 -28.82 -4.18
N ALA A 428 9.91 -27.56 -4.12
CA ALA A 428 8.74 -27.09 -4.86
C ALA A 428 9.09 -26.92 -6.35
N ARG A 429 8.58 -27.79 -7.21
CA ARG A 429 8.58 -27.54 -8.65
C ARG A 429 7.62 -26.38 -8.97
N PRO A 430 8.04 -25.34 -9.72
CA PRO A 430 7.13 -24.28 -10.11
C PRO A 430 6.16 -24.80 -11.18
N LEU A 431 4.87 -24.92 -10.81
CA LEU A 431 3.78 -25.15 -11.75
C LEU A 431 3.59 -23.90 -12.63
N ARG A 432 4.41 -23.75 -13.69
CA ARG A 432 4.14 -22.78 -14.76
C ARG A 432 3.02 -23.33 -15.66
N PRO A 433 1.93 -22.58 -15.90
CA PRO A 433 0.95 -22.95 -16.90
C PRO A 433 1.54 -22.93 -18.32
N ALA A 434 1.03 -23.81 -19.19
CA ALA A 434 1.49 -24.00 -20.57
C ALA A 434 1.45 -22.69 -21.39
N PRO A 435 2.28 -22.54 -22.44
CA PRO A 435 2.34 -21.34 -23.28
C PRO A 435 1.01 -20.91 -23.92
N THR A 436 0.07 -21.85 -24.07
CA THR A 436 -1.25 -21.64 -24.66
C THR A 436 -2.33 -21.24 -23.64
N HIS A 437 -1.97 -21.09 -22.36
CA HIS A 437 -2.94 -20.80 -21.31
C HIS A 437 -3.54 -19.38 -21.46
N PRO A 438 -4.88 -19.20 -21.34
CA PRO A 438 -5.58 -17.92 -21.49
C PRO A 438 -5.02 -16.71 -20.73
N TRP A 439 -4.32 -16.91 -19.61
CA TRP A 439 -3.71 -15.86 -18.77
C TRP A 439 -2.41 -15.27 -19.34
N ARG A 440 -1.88 -15.79 -20.45
CA ARG A 440 -0.69 -15.23 -21.14
C ARG A 440 -1.01 -14.17 -22.20
N ARG A 441 -2.29 -13.90 -22.47
CA ARG A 441 -2.69 -12.84 -23.41
C ARG A 441 -2.78 -11.52 -22.64
N SER A 442 -2.05 -10.49 -23.10
CA SER A 442 -2.10 -9.15 -22.52
C SER A 442 -3.54 -8.61 -22.55
N PHE A 443 -4.00 -8.07 -21.41
CA PHE A 443 -5.36 -7.58 -21.23
C PHE A 443 -5.59 -6.24 -21.94
N ILE A 444 -4.53 -5.43 -22.08
CA ILE A 444 -4.57 -4.18 -22.84
C ILE A 444 -4.34 -4.50 -24.32
N ARG A 445 -5.30 -4.10 -25.18
CA ARG A 445 -5.11 -4.25 -26.62
C ARG A 445 -3.90 -3.40 -27.01
N ARG A 446 -2.92 -4.01 -27.68
CA ARG A 446 -1.72 -3.31 -28.16
C ARG A 446 -2.15 -2.05 -28.90
N ARG A 447 -1.65 -0.88 -28.48
CA ARG A 447 -1.85 0.36 -29.21
C ARG A 447 -1.34 0.16 -30.64
N SER A 448 -2.14 0.57 -31.63
CA SER A 448 -1.68 0.64 -33.01
C SER A 448 -0.53 1.65 -33.06
N ALA A 449 0.59 1.25 -33.68
CA ALA A 449 1.80 2.05 -33.79
C ALA A 449 1.58 3.38 -34.53
#